data_AF-A0A3G3IJA3-F1
#
_entry.id   AF-A0A3G3IJA3-F1
#
_cell.length_a   1.000
_cell.length_b   1.000
_cell.length_c   1.000
_cell.angle_alpha   90.00
_cell.angle_beta   90.00
_cell.angle_gamma   90.00
#
_symmetry.space_group_name_H-M   'P 1'
#
loop_
_entity.id
_entity.type
_entity.pdbx_description
1 polymer ?
#
loop_
_entity_poly.entity_id
_entity_poly.type
_entity_poly.pdbx_seq_one_letter_code
_entity_poly.pdbx_strand_id
1 'polypeptide(L)'
;MSKKITNLAGFTPQGALGQMFARARALNELNQQLSAYLPEAFKSLSLCTIDNNTATFVTHNQALAFRVQKQPDVLLNALKQVALHTKIEKVIVKIDLHEY
;
A
#
# COMPACT_ATOMS: atom_id res chain seq x y z
N MET A 1 43.64 5.22 6.60
CA MET A 1 42.57 4.28 6.20
C MET A 1 41.49 5.06 5.47
N SER A 2 41.32 4.82 4.16
CA SER A 2 40.31 5.53 3.35
C SER A 2 38.93 4.90 3.60
N LYS A 3 37.98 5.68 4.13
CA LYS A 3 36.59 5.22 4.31
C LYS A 3 35.95 5.08 2.93
N LYS A 4 35.64 3.84 2.50
CA LYS A 4 34.81 3.60 1.32
C LYS A 4 33.39 4.11 1.60
N ILE A 5 33.06 5.29 1.09
CA ILE A 5 31.69 5.78 1.05
C ILE A 5 31.00 5.04 -0.10
N THR A 6 30.17 4.05 0.24
CA THR A 6 29.37 3.32 -0.75
C THR A 6 28.07 4.08 -0.92
N ASN A 7 27.82 4.58 -2.14
CA ASN A 7 26.54 5.21 -2.46
C ASN A 7 25.44 4.13 -2.47
N LEU A 8 24.61 4.13 -1.44
CA LEU A 8 23.51 3.17 -1.28
C LEU A 8 22.29 3.50 -2.14
N ALA A 9 22.26 4.63 -2.86
CA ALA A 9 21.12 5.01 -3.69
C ALA A 9 20.82 3.99 -4.81
N GLY A 10 21.82 3.24 -5.26
CA GLY A 10 21.68 2.13 -6.21
C GLY A 10 21.76 0.73 -5.57
N PHE A 11 21.83 0.63 -4.24
CA PHE A 11 21.96 -0.66 -3.57
C PHE A 11 20.66 -1.44 -3.70
N THR A 12 20.69 -2.50 -4.51
CA THR A 12 19.59 -3.45 -4.60
C THR A 12 19.93 -4.63 -3.69
N PRO A 13 19.27 -4.78 -2.53
CA PRO A 13 19.50 -5.93 -1.69
C PRO A 13 19.16 -7.21 -2.47
N GLN A 14 19.92 -8.29 -2.22
CA GLN A 14 19.68 -9.60 -2.83
C GLN A 14 18.99 -10.54 -1.83
N GLY A 15 18.54 -11.70 -2.30
CA GLY A 15 17.85 -12.68 -1.45
C GLY A 15 16.51 -12.19 -0.93
N ALA A 16 16.12 -12.65 0.27
CA ALA A 16 14.80 -12.35 0.85
C ALA A 16 14.58 -10.84 1.07
N LEU A 17 15.61 -10.11 1.52
CA LEU A 17 15.54 -8.66 1.73
C LEU A 17 15.31 -7.92 0.40
N GLY A 18 15.97 -8.37 -0.67
CA GLY A 18 15.76 -7.87 -2.03
C GLY A 18 14.32 -8.00 -2.51
N GLN A 19 13.74 -9.18 -2.29
CA GLN A 19 12.35 -9.44 -2.65
C GLN A 19 11.38 -8.57 -1.85
N MET A 20 11.62 -8.37 -0.56
CA MET A 20 10.82 -7.45 0.27
C MET A 20 10.89 -6.02 -0.25
N PHE A 21 12.08 -5.55 -0.64
CA PHE A 21 12.27 -4.20 -1.17
C PHE A 21 11.57 -4.00 -2.51
N ALA A 22 11.66 -4.99 -3.41
CA ALA A 22 10.97 -4.97 -4.70
C ALA A 22 9.44 -4.94 -4.51
N ARG A 23 8.91 -5.75 -3.59
CA ARG A 23 7.47 -5.75 -3.26
C ARG A 23 7.03 -4.39 -2.68
N ALA A 24 7.79 -3.83 -1.75
CA ALA A 24 7.50 -2.52 -1.17
C ALA A 24 7.52 -1.41 -2.22
N ARG A 25 8.48 -1.43 -3.16
CA ARG A 25 8.54 -0.46 -4.27
C ARG A 25 7.32 -0.57 -5.17
N ALA A 26 6.94 -1.79 -5.58
CA ALA A 26 5.75 -2.02 -6.40
C ALA A 26 4.46 -1.53 -5.70
N LEU A 27 4.35 -1.76 -4.38
CA LEU A 27 3.22 -1.25 -3.58
C LEU A 27 3.23 0.28 -3.49
N ASN A 28 4.39 0.92 -3.37
CA ASN A 28 4.49 2.38 -3.35
C ASN A 28 4.06 3.01 -4.69
N GLU A 29 4.50 2.42 -5.80
CA GLU A 29 4.10 2.85 -7.15
C GLU A 29 2.58 2.70 -7.34
N LEU A 30 2.02 1.57 -6.88
CA LEU A 30 0.58 1.32 -6.93
C LEU A 30 -0.19 2.31 -6.04
N ASN A 31 0.31 2.63 -4.85
CA ASN A 31 -0.27 3.66 -3.98
C ASN A 31 -0.29 5.04 -4.63
N GLN A 32 0.79 5.42 -5.34
CA GLN A 32 0.82 6.69 -6.07
C GLN A 32 -0.26 6.73 -7.15
N GLN A 33 -0.43 5.65 -7.91
CA GLN A 33 -1.49 5.57 -8.92
C GLN A 33 -2.88 5.58 -8.28
N LEU A 34 -3.07 4.82 -7.19
CA LEU A 34 -4.33 4.70 -6.48
C LEU A 34 -4.79 6.03 -5.87
N SER A 35 -3.86 6.88 -5.43
CA SER A 35 -4.15 8.20 -4.88
C SER A 35 -4.94 9.11 -5.85
N ALA A 36 -4.81 8.89 -7.17
CA ALA A 36 -5.53 9.65 -8.19
C ALA A 36 -6.99 9.20 -8.36
N TYR A 37 -7.32 7.96 -7.98
CA TYR A 37 -8.66 7.38 -8.10
C TYR A 37 -9.43 7.35 -6.78
N LEU A 38 -8.75 7.59 -5.66
CA LEU A 38 -9.38 7.65 -4.34
C LEU A 38 -10.10 8.98 -4.13
N PRO A 39 -11.34 8.96 -3.57
CA PRO A 39 -12.00 10.17 -3.12
C PRO A 39 -11.14 10.92 -2.09
N GLU A 40 -11.30 12.24 -2.02
CA GLU A 40 -10.55 13.08 -1.09
C GLU A 40 -10.70 12.64 0.37
N ALA A 41 -11.90 12.19 0.75
CA ALA A 41 -12.17 11.64 2.08
C ALA A 41 -11.31 10.41 2.42
N PHE A 42 -10.80 9.70 1.42
CA PHE A 42 -10.09 8.42 1.52
C PHE A 42 -8.60 8.54 1.17
N LYS A 43 -8.09 9.74 0.88
CA LYS A 43 -6.69 9.97 0.46
C LYS A 43 -5.63 9.59 1.50
N SER A 44 -5.98 9.52 2.78
CA SER A 44 -5.06 9.10 3.84
C SER A 44 -5.01 7.58 4.05
N LEU A 45 -5.72 6.80 3.22
CA LEU A 45 -5.56 5.34 3.16
C LEU A 45 -4.34 5.00 2.31
N SER A 46 -3.54 4.08 2.82
CA SER A 46 -2.43 3.49 2.06
C SER A 46 -2.66 1.99 1.92
N LEU A 47 -2.47 1.47 0.71
CA LEU A 47 -2.45 0.04 0.46
C LEU A 47 -1.14 -0.54 1.00
N CYS A 48 -1.25 -1.46 1.95
CA CYS A 48 -0.11 -2.09 2.60
C CYS A 48 0.24 -3.43 1.96
N THR A 49 -0.76 -4.26 1.65
CA THR A 49 -0.55 -5.58 1.06
C THR A 49 -1.67 -5.95 0.09
N ILE A 50 -1.32 -6.76 -0.91
CA ILE A 50 -2.29 -7.53 -1.69
C ILE A 50 -1.86 -8.99 -1.54
N ASP A 51 -2.70 -9.81 -0.92
CA ASP A 51 -2.46 -11.24 -0.77
C ASP A 51 -3.77 -12.02 -0.95
N ASN A 52 -3.73 -13.16 -1.63
CA ASN A 52 -4.89 -14.04 -1.86
C ASN A 52 -6.18 -13.27 -2.23
N ASN A 53 -6.12 -12.43 -3.27
CA ASN A 53 -7.23 -11.60 -3.76
C ASN A 53 -7.80 -10.61 -2.72
N THR A 54 -7.04 -10.35 -1.65
CA THR A 54 -7.42 -9.47 -0.55
C THR A 54 -6.45 -8.30 -0.47
N ALA A 55 -6.97 -7.08 -0.63
CA ALA A 55 -6.22 -5.85 -0.44
C ALA A 55 -6.36 -5.37 1.00
N THR A 56 -5.23 -5.16 1.68
CA THR A 56 -5.19 -4.59 3.03
C THR A 56 -4.77 -3.14 2.97
N PHE A 57 -5.64 -2.25 3.45
CA PHE A 57 -5.37 -0.84 3.63
C PHE A 57 -5.06 -0.52 5.08
N VAL A 58 -4.26 0.51 5.28
CA VAL A 58 -3.94 1.05 6.60
C VAL A 58 -4.28 2.53 6.65
N THR A 59 -4.74 2.97 7.82
CA THR A 59 -4.92 4.39 8.15
C THR A 59 -4.71 4.63 9.64
N HIS A 60 -4.29 5.84 9.98
CA HIS A 60 -4.20 6.30 11.37
C HIS A 60 -5.52 6.85 11.90
N ASN A 61 -6.53 7.04 11.04
CA ASN A 61 -7.82 7.60 11.42
C ASN A 61 -8.86 6.49 11.62
N GLN A 62 -9.23 6.23 12.88
CA GLN A 62 -10.23 5.22 13.23
C GLN A 62 -11.61 5.49 12.62
N ALA A 63 -12.05 6.75 12.57
CA ALA A 63 -13.33 7.11 11.96
C ALA A 63 -13.31 6.86 10.45
N LEU A 64 -12.17 7.10 9.80
CA LEU A 64 -11.97 6.77 8.39
C LEU A 64 -12.01 5.26 8.16
N ALA A 65 -11.28 4.48 8.98
CA ALA A 65 -11.27 3.03 8.88
C ALA A 65 -12.69 2.45 8.94
N PHE A 66 -13.51 2.94 9.87
CA PHE A 66 -14.90 2.50 10.01
C PHE A 66 -15.79 2.88 8.81
N ARG A 67 -15.65 4.10 8.28
CA ARG A 67 -16.43 4.55 7.12
C ARG A 67 -16.09 3.73 5.87
N VAL A 68 -14.81 3.49 5.66
CA VAL A 68 -14.30 2.73 4.51
C VAL A 68 -14.71 1.27 4.61
N GLN A 69 -14.69 0.69 5.82
CA GLN A 69 -15.15 -0.68 6.05
C GLN A 69 -16.66 -0.85 5.75
N LYS A 70 -17.46 0.21 5.89
CA LYS A 70 -18.86 0.23 5.47
C LYS A 70 -19.07 0.45 3.97
N GLN A 71 -18.04 0.89 3.25
CA GLN A 71 -18.10 1.22 1.82
C GLN A 71 -16.95 0.54 1.04
N PRO A 72 -16.84 -0.80 1.10
CA PRO A 72 -15.75 -1.53 0.45
C PRO A 72 -15.78 -1.38 -1.08
N ASP A 73 -16.95 -1.14 -1.67
CA ASP A 73 -17.12 -0.99 -3.12
C ASP A 73 -16.33 0.17 -3.70
N VAL A 74 -16.16 1.27 -2.96
CA VAL A 74 -15.41 2.44 -3.41
C VAL A 74 -13.93 2.07 -3.59
N LEU A 75 -13.36 1.34 -2.63
CA LEU A 75 -11.98 0.87 -2.71
C LEU A 75 -11.80 -0.21 -3.76
N LEU A 76 -12.74 -1.16 -3.86
CA LEU A 76 -12.71 -2.19 -4.90
C LEU A 76 -12.75 -1.58 -6.30
N ASN A 77 -13.58 -0.56 -6.51
CA ASN A 77 -13.65 0.14 -7.79
C ASN A 77 -12.37 0.91 -8.10
N ALA A 78 -11.80 1.64 -7.13
CA ALA A 78 -10.52 2.31 -7.32
C ALA A 78 -9.39 1.31 -7.64
N LEU A 79 -9.35 0.18 -6.95
CA LEU A 79 -8.38 -0.89 -7.21
C LEU A 79 -8.55 -1.52 -8.59
N LYS A 80 -9.78 -1.71 -9.09
CA LYS A 80 -10.01 -2.21 -10.45
C LYS A 80 -9.48 -1.26 -11.53
N GLN A 81 -9.46 0.04 -11.29
CA GLN A 81 -8.91 1.02 -12.25
C GLN A 81 -7.39 0.95 -12.34
N VAL A 82 -6.72 0.61 -11.22
CA VAL A 82 -5.24 0.61 -11.14
C VAL A 82 -4.66 -0.78 -11.39
N ALA A 83 -5.31 -1.82 -10.87
CA ALA A 83 -4.85 -3.21 -10.92
C ALA A 83 -5.75 -4.04 -11.85
N LEU A 84 -5.79 -3.68 -13.13
CA LEU A 84 -6.61 -4.31 -14.17
C LEU A 84 -6.40 -5.85 -14.29
N HIS A 85 -5.27 -6.37 -13.82
CA HIS A 85 -4.91 -7.79 -13.89
C HIS A 85 -5.04 -8.56 -12.57
N THR A 86 -5.29 -7.87 -11.45
CA THR A 86 -5.36 -8.51 -10.13
C THR A 86 -6.82 -8.68 -9.74
N LYS A 87 -7.31 -9.92 -9.66
CA LYS A 87 -8.63 -10.19 -9.06
C LYS A 87 -8.55 -9.85 -7.58
N ILE A 88 -9.01 -8.67 -7.20
CA ILE A 88 -9.20 -8.29 -5.81
C ILE A 88 -10.69 -8.41 -5.52
N GLU A 89 -11.03 -9.33 -4.63
CA GLU A 89 -12.41 -9.67 -4.27
C GLU A 89 -12.75 -9.14 -2.87
N LYS A 90 -11.74 -8.92 -2.03
CA LYS A 90 -11.91 -8.48 -0.65
C LYS A 90 -11.01 -7.30 -0.33
N VAL A 91 -11.53 -6.42 0.50
CA VAL A 91 -10.81 -5.27 1.04
C VAL A 91 -10.91 -5.31 2.56
N ILE A 92 -9.76 -5.22 3.21
CA ILE A 92 -9.63 -5.13 4.66
C ILE A 92 -8.99 -3.78 4.98
N VAL A 93 -9.51 -3.09 5.98
CA VAL A 93 -8.89 -1.86 6.50
C VAL A 93 -8.44 -2.12 7.92
N LYS A 94 -7.17 -1.85 8.20
CA LYS A 94 -6.57 -1.92 9.53
C LYS A 94 -6.23 -0.50 10.00
N ILE A 95 -6.33 -0.30 11.31
CA ILE A 95 -5.89 0.94 11.94
C ILE A 95 -4.45 0.73 12.37
N ASP A 96 -3.57 1.61 11.92
CA ASP A 96 -2.19 1.62 12.38
C ASP A 96 -2.10 2.44 13.67
N LEU A 97 -2.22 1.74 14.80
CA LEU A 97 -2.12 2.28 16.14
C LEU A 97 -0.64 2.47 16.48
N HIS A 98 -0.07 3.60 16.06
CA HIS A 98 1.16 4.08 16.67
C HIS A 98 0.81 4.67 18.04
N GLU A 99 0.95 3.87 19.10
CA GLU A 99 1.10 4.42 20.47
C GLU A 99 2.46 5.11 20.51
N TYR A 100 2.46 6.44 20.61
CA TYR A 100 3.63 7.25 20.90
C TYR A 100 3.81 7.40 22.41
#